data_AF-A0A0B3AGS3-F1
#
_entry.id   AF-A0A0B3AGS3-F1
#
_cell.length_a   1.000
_cell.length_b   1.000
_cell.length_c   1.000
_cell.angle_alpha   90.00
_cell.angle_beta   90.00
_cell.angle_gamma   90.00
#
_symmetry.space_group_name_H-M   'P 1'
#
loop_
_entity.id
_entity.type
_entity.pdbx_description
1 polymer ?
#
loop_
_entity_poly.entity_id
_entity_poly.type
_entity_poly.pdbx_seq_one_letter_code
_entity_poly.pdbx_strand_id
1 'polypeptide(L)'
;MKKKMILLCMAFLALLLASCAKSAEQPATPGQVEVANPASEYCVEQGGKLEMRENAEGQYGVCILPNGRECEEWAFFRKECS
;
A
#
# COMPACT_ATOMS: atom_id res chain seq x y z
N MET A 1 -49.07 -16.94 -12.72
CA MET A 1 -48.38 -15.65 -12.47
C MET A 1 -47.40 -15.73 -11.30
N LYS A 2 -47.76 -16.34 -10.18
CA LYS A 2 -46.89 -16.52 -8.98
C LYS A 2 -45.56 -17.26 -9.27
N LYS A 3 -45.58 -18.31 -10.09
CA LYS A 3 -44.35 -19.06 -10.48
C LYS A 3 -43.41 -18.26 -11.39
N LYS A 4 -43.97 -17.40 -12.26
CA LYS A 4 -43.18 -16.49 -13.13
C LYS A 4 -42.57 -15.35 -12.31
N MET A 5 -43.28 -14.87 -11.28
CA MET A 5 -42.77 -13.89 -10.30
C MET A 5 -41.65 -14.47 -9.42
N ILE A 6 -41.78 -15.72 -8.96
CA ILE A 6 -40.73 -16.42 -8.18
C ILE A 6 -39.48 -16.66 -9.04
N LEU A 7 -39.64 -17.06 -10.31
CA LEU A 7 -38.51 -17.21 -11.25
C LEU A 7 -37.83 -15.87 -11.58
N LEU A 8 -38.59 -14.77 -11.68
CA LEU A 8 -38.03 -13.43 -11.88
C LEU A 8 -37.25 -12.93 -10.64
N CYS A 9 -37.74 -13.21 -9.42
CA CYS A 9 -37.07 -12.83 -8.18
C CYS A 9 -35.77 -13.62 -7.93
N MET A 10 -35.74 -14.92 -8.26
CA MET A 10 -34.50 -15.72 -8.15
C MET A 10 -33.45 -15.29 -9.18
N ALA A 11 -33.86 -14.89 -10.39
CA ALA A 11 -32.95 -14.35 -11.40
C ALA A 11 -32.34 -13.00 -10.98
N PHE A 12 -33.11 -12.14 -10.31
CA PHE A 12 -32.62 -10.85 -9.78
C PHE A 12 -31.67 -11.01 -8.59
N LEU A 13 -31.90 -12.01 -7.73
CA LEU A 13 -31.04 -12.27 -6.55
C LEU A 13 -29.66 -12.82 -6.94
N ALA A 14 -29.57 -13.54 -8.06
CA ALA A 14 -28.30 -14.05 -8.59
C ALA A 14 -27.39 -12.94 -9.16
N LEU A 15 -27.97 -11.82 -9.62
CA LEU A 15 -27.19 -10.68 -10.14
C LEU A 15 -26.53 -9.85 -9.04
N LEU A 16 -27.04 -9.89 -7.80
CA LEU A 16 -26.51 -9.10 -6.68
C LEU A 16 -25.27 -9.71 -6.00
N LEU A 17 -24.98 -11.00 -6.25
CA LEU A 17 -23.84 -11.71 -5.64
C LEU A 17 -22.54 -11.57 -6.44
N ALA A 18 -22.56 -10.93 -7.62
CA ALA A 18 -21.40 -10.81 -8.51
C ALA A 18 -20.55 -9.54 -8.28
N SER A 19 -20.85 -8.70 -7.28
CA SER A 19 -20.15 -7.42 -7.07
C SER A 19 -19.00 -7.46 -6.05
N CYS A 20 -18.58 -8.63 -5.58
CA CYS A 20 -17.40 -8.75 -4.70
C CYS A 20 -16.28 -9.54 -5.38
N ALA A 21 -15.98 -9.20 -6.64
CA ALA A 21 -14.80 -9.70 -7.33
C ALA A 21 -13.69 -8.65 -7.28
N LYS A 22 -12.88 -8.78 -6.22
CA LYS A 22 -11.41 -8.63 -6.20
C LYS A 22 -10.85 -7.29 -6.70
N SER A 23 -10.27 -6.51 -5.77
CA SER A 23 -9.38 -5.39 -6.07
C SER A 23 -8.48 -5.76 -7.25
N ALA A 24 -8.61 -5.00 -8.32
CA ALA A 24 -7.67 -5.06 -9.42
C ALA A 24 -6.30 -4.70 -8.84
N GLU A 25 -5.41 -5.67 -8.80
CA GLU A 25 -3.98 -5.38 -8.79
C GLU A 25 -3.72 -4.65 -10.10
N GLN A 26 -3.64 -3.33 -10.00
CA GLN A 26 -3.44 -2.46 -11.15
C GLN A 26 -2.08 -2.84 -11.74
N PRO A 27 -2.00 -3.30 -13.00
CA PRO A 27 -0.71 -3.51 -13.64
C PRO A 27 0.03 -2.17 -13.60
N ALA A 28 1.25 -2.18 -13.05
CA ALA A 28 2.12 -1.02 -13.08
C ALA A 28 2.13 -0.48 -14.53
N THR A 29 1.61 0.73 -14.72
CA THR A 29 1.47 1.29 -16.06
C THR A 29 2.90 1.58 -16.56
N PRO A 30 3.34 1.00 -17.69
CA PRO A 30 4.66 1.27 -18.24
C PRO A 30 4.74 2.77 -18.59
N GLY A 31 5.42 3.56 -17.76
CA GLY A 31 5.50 5.01 -17.93
C GLY A 31 5.33 5.83 -16.64
N GLN A 32 5.00 5.21 -15.50
CA GLN A 32 5.13 5.91 -14.22
C GLN A 32 6.62 5.94 -13.84
N VAL A 33 7.26 7.09 -14.06
CA VAL A 33 8.57 7.36 -13.48
C VAL A 33 8.35 7.50 -11.98
N GLU A 34 8.60 6.43 -11.23
CA GLU A 34 8.68 6.51 -9.77
C GLU A 34 9.91 7.35 -9.44
N VAL A 35 9.69 8.60 -9.05
CA VAL A 35 10.74 9.44 -8.47
C VAL A 35 11.09 8.80 -7.14
N ALA A 36 12.35 8.39 -6.97
CA ALA A 36 12.83 7.82 -5.73
C ALA A 36 12.58 8.80 -4.56
N ASN A 37 12.16 8.27 -3.41
CA ASN A 37 12.00 9.06 -2.20
C ASN A 37 13.40 9.47 -1.69
N PRO A 38 13.72 10.77 -1.57
CA PRO A 38 15.05 11.22 -1.17
C PRO A 38 15.46 10.78 0.24
N ALA A 39 14.51 10.63 1.17
CA ALA A 39 14.79 10.12 2.50
C ALA A 39 15.14 8.61 2.48
N SER A 40 14.42 7.86 1.66
CA SER A 40 14.68 6.44 1.40
C SER A 40 16.05 6.22 0.78
N GLU A 41 16.40 6.98 -0.25
CA GLU A 41 17.73 6.95 -0.88
C GLU A 41 18.82 7.31 0.12
N TYR A 42 18.63 8.39 0.89
CA TYR A 42 19.59 8.80 1.91
C TYR A 42 19.85 7.69 2.94
N CYS A 43 18.80 6.99 3.40
CA CYS A 43 18.97 5.86 4.30
C CYS A 43 19.94 4.80 3.75
N VAL A 44 19.74 4.40 2.48
CA VAL A 44 20.57 3.40 1.81
C VAL A 44 21.99 3.92 1.56
N GLU A 45 22.14 5.19 1.16
CA GLU A 45 23.44 5.85 0.99
C GLU A 45 24.26 5.90 2.29
N GLN A 46 23.60 6.02 3.45
CA GLN A 46 24.26 5.95 4.76
C GLN A 46 24.57 4.50 5.22
N GLY A 47 24.32 3.51 4.36
CA GLY A 47 24.51 2.09 4.67
C GLY A 47 23.42 1.50 5.56
N GLY A 48 22.31 2.20 5.74
CA GLY A 48 21.13 1.71 6.44
C GLY A 48 20.27 0.79 5.57
N LYS A 49 19.35 0.10 6.23
CA LYS A 49 18.26 -0.66 5.60
C LYS A 49 16.96 0.09 5.80
N LEU A 50 16.29 0.43 4.70
CA LEU A 50 14.93 0.97 4.75
C LEU A 50 13.93 -0.16 5.04
N GLU A 51 13.03 0.07 5.98
CA GLU A 51 11.91 -0.80 6.32
C GLU A 51 10.61 0.01 6.30
N MET A 52 9.64 -0.41 5.47
CA MET A 52 8.31 0.19 5.48
C MET A 52 7.50 -0.42 6.62
N ARG A 53 6.96 0.45 7.47
CA ARG A 53 6.06 0.08 8.57
C ARG A 53 4.70 0.73 8.37
N GLU A 54 3.70 0.25 9.08
CA GLU A 54 2.33 0.76 9.02
C GLU A 54 1.82 1.06 10.43
N ASN A 55 1.07 2.15 10.57
CA ASN A 55 0.37 2.53 11.79
C ASN A 55 -1.04 3.07 11.46
N ALA A 56 -1.74 3.62 12.45
CA ALA A 56 -3.09 4.17 12.24
C ALA A 56 -3.13 5.39 11.29
N GLU A 57 -2.00 6.04 11.03
CA GLU A 57 -1.85 7.20 10.15
C GLU A 57 -1.45 6.81 8.72
N GLY A 58 -0.97 5.57 8.53
CA GLY A 58 -0.58 5.02 7.23
C GLY A 58 0.79 4.34 7.25
N GLN A 59 1.38 4.21 6.07
CA GLN A 59 2.74 3.68 5.91
C GLN A 59 3.80 4.75 6.15
N TYR A 60 4.90 4.38 6.79
CA TYR A 60 6.06 5.24 7.03
C TYR A 60 7.35 4.45 6.89
N GLY A 61 8.43 5.12 6.47
CA GLY A 61 9.75 4.51 6.34
C GLY A 61 10.55 4.59 7.63
N VAL A 62 11.22 3.51 8.00
CA VAL A 62 12.20 3.47 9.08
C VAL A 62 13.55 3.07 8.51
N CYS A 63 14.57 3.88 8.78
CA CYS A 63 15.96 3.57 8.49
C CYS A 63 16.61 2.84 9.66
N ILE A 64 17.02 1.60 9.43
CA ILE A 64 17.78 0.78 10.37
C ILE A 64 19.26 0.92 10.03
N LEU A 65 20.01 1.64 10.87
CA LEU A 65 21.41 1.98 10.67
C LEU A 65 22.35 0.80 11.02
N PRO A 66 23.61 0.79 10.52
CA PRO A 66 24.57 -0.30 10.79
C PRO A 66 24.85 -0.58 12.28
N ASN A 67 24.68 0.43 13.13
CA ASN A 67 24.83 0.31 14.59
C ASN A 67 23.55 -0.20 15.28
N GLY A 68 22.52 -0.55 14.52
CA GLY A 68 21.23 -1.02 15.02
C GLY A 68 20.28 0.10 15.44
N ARG A 69 20.66 1.38 15.31
CA ARG A 69 19.73 2.49 15.60
C ARG A 69 18.65 2.55 14.53
N GLU A 70 17.43 2.78 14.96
CA GLU A 70 16.28 2.98 14.10
C GLU A 70 15.83 4.43 14.14
N CYS A 71 15.67 5.05 12.98
CA CYS A 71 15.14 6.39 12.83
C CYS A 71 14.01 6.37 11.79
N GLU A 72 12.95 7.13 11.98
CA GLU A 72 12.03 7.43 10.88
C GLU A 72 12.82 8.12 9.74
N GLU A 73 12.56 7.73 8.48
CA GLU A 73 13.44 8.08 7.34
C GLU A 73 13.57 9.59 7.14
N TRP A 74 12.49 10.35 7.32
CA TRP A 74 12.50 11.80 7.16
C TRP A 74 13.18 12.51 8.33
N ALA A 75 12.98 12.03 9.55
CA ALA A 75 13.69 12.51 10.73
C ALA A 75 15.20 12.27 10.61
N PHE A 76 15.62 11.13 10.06
CA PHE A 76 17.02 10.86 9.77
C PHE A 76 17.57 11.80 8.69
N PHE A 77 16.86 11.94 7.56
CA PHE A 77 17.23 12.83 6.46
C PHE A 77 17.40 14.29 6.90
N ARG A 78 16.51 14.78 7.78
CA ARG A 78 16.58 16.14 8.34
C ARG A 78 17.53 16.29 9.52
N LYS A 79 18.21 15.21 9.94
CA LYS A 79 19.11 15.17 11.11
C LYS A 79 18.42 15.48 12.44
N GLU A 80 17.12 15.20 12.51
CA GLU A 80 16.30 15.25 13.73
C GLU A 80 16.44 13.94 14.54
N CYS A 81 16.98 12.90 13.91
CA CYS A 81 17.39 11.64 14.54
C CYS A 81 18.87 11.36 14.22
N SER A 82 19.72 11.18 15.25
CA SER A 82 21.19 11.05 15.11
C SER A 82 21.84 10.18 16.16
#